data_AF-A0A8K0SG09-F1
#
_entry.id   AF-A0A8K0SG09-F1
#
_cell.length_a   1.000
_cell.length_b   1.000
_cell.length_c   1.000
_cell.angle_alpha   90.00
_cell.angle_beta   90.00
_cell.angle_gamma   90.00
#
_symmetry.space_group_name_H-M   'P 1'
#
loop_
_entity.id
_entity.type
_entity.pdbx_description
1 polymer ?
#
loop_
_entity_poly.entity_id
_entity_poly.type
_entity_poly.pdbx_seq_one_letter_code
_entity_poly.pdbx_strand_id
1 'polypeptide(L)'
;MKLFAVVSLAALVAGLPTSGDTPKTLSARANDVPFGNKKGLAYNDGNAIRALSRPGSATWAYNWGPALDAPAFQGIPMCWGATGECNANGIMAKIDRGDTPWVLGYNEPDMNRDQGGCNLRPSQAYDAWGNDMFKFQQRGARLVCPAISSYDTANSQFTGYASGLTWLRQFAYYRNNPWEFRCDAQALHWYGVEGRSGRDQAYLFIDYMNRAHALGSPIRSIYGRAFA
;
A
#
# COMPACT_ATOMS: atom_id res chain seq x y z
N MET A 1 -14.28 -7.86 16.97
CA MET A 1 -13.33 -8.50 16.03
C MET A 1 -13.60 -7.93 14.64
N LYS A 2 -12.79 -6.97 14.17
CA LYS A 2 -12.94 -6.40 12.82
C LYS A 2 -11.95 -7.12 11.90
N LEU A 3 -12.46 -8.01 11.04
CA LEU A 3 -11.69 -8.71 10.02
C LEU A 3 -11.66 -7.82 8.79
N PHE A 4 -10.50 -7.26 8.43
CA PHE A 4 -10.37 -6.42 7.24
C PHE A 4 -9.77 -7.26 6.11
N ALA A 5 -10.61 -7.67 5.16
CA ALA A 5 -10.17 -8.31 3.93
C ALA A 5 -9.67 -7.25 2.96
N VAL A 6 -8.50 -7.42 2.36
CA VAL A 6 -7.98 -6.51 1.32
C VAL A 6 -8.31 -7.09 -0.06
N VAL A 7 -9.49 -6.76 -0.57
CA VAL A 7 -9.91 -6.88 -1.98
C VAL A 7 -9.42 -5.67 -2.82
N SER A 8 -8.47 -5.90 -3.72
CA SER A 8 -8.35 -5.08 -4.94
C SER A 8 -9.46 -5.54 -5.89
N LEU A 9 -10.41 -4.67 -6.21
CA LEU A 9 -11.48 -4.97 -7.17
C LEU A 9 -10.88 -5.11 -8.58
N ALA A 10 -11.12 -6.25 -9.23
CA ALA A 10 -10.98 -6.35 -10.68
C ALA A 10 -12.28 -5.78 -11.29
N ALA A 11 -12.15 -4.76 -12.14
CA ALA A 11 -13.30 -4.24 -12.86
C ALA A 11 -13.88 -5.34 -13.77
N LEU A 12 -15.12 -5.73 -13.50
CA LEU A 12 -15.92 -6.51 -14.46
C LEU A 12 -16.53 -5.50 -15.42
N VAL A 13 -16.02 -5.41 -16.64
CA VAL A 13 -16.66 -4.62 -17.70
C VAL A 13 -17.79 -5.47 -18.28
N ALA A 14 -19.02 -5.27 -17.78
CA ALA A 14 -20.22 -5.60 -18.53
C ALA A 14 -20.51 -4.42 -19.47
N GLY A 15 -20.42 -4.67 -20.78
CA GLY A 15 -20.43 -3.63 -21.80
C GLY A 15 -21.78 -2.98 -22.06
N LEU A 16 -21.72 -1.85 -22.78
CA LEU A 16 -22.48 -1.56 -24.01
C LEU A 16 -21.65 -0.54 -24.83
N PRO A 17 -21.49 -0.69 -26.15
CA PRO A 17 -20.63 0.18 -26.95
C PRO A 17 -21.42 1.38 -27.49
N THR A 18 -20.78 2.55 -27.48
CA THR A 18 -21.11 3.61 -28.44
C THR A 18 -19.82 4.12 -29.07
N SER A 19 -19.65 3.70 -30.32
CA SER A 19 -18.87 4.26 -31.43
C SER A 19 -17.84 5.36 -31.13
N GLY A 20 -16.56 5.07 -31.42
CA GLY A 20 -15.67 6.12 -31.95
C GLY A 20 -14.19 6.04 -31.55
N ASP A 21 -13.85 5.50 -30.38
CA ASP A 21 -12.47 5.51 -29.91
C ASP A 21 -11.82 4.13 -29.94
N THR A 22 -10.74 4.03 -30.71
CA THR A 22 -9.84 2.89 -30.74
C THR A 22 -9.41 2.53 -29.30
N PRO A 23 -9.72 1.33 -28.79
CA PRO A 23 -9.33 0.95 -27.44
C PRO A 23 -7.81 0.96 -27.35
N LYS A 24 -7.24 1.91 -26.60
CA LYS A 24 -5.87 1.78 -26.11
C LYS A 24 -5.83 0.48 -25.33
N THR A 25 -5.08 -0.48 -25.84
CA THR A 25 -4.86 -1.79 -25.24
C THR A 25 -4.47 -1.60 -23.78
N LEU A 26 -5.37 -1.97 -22.87
CA LEU A 26 -5.07 -2.13 -21.46
C LEU A 26 -4.06 -3.28 -21.37
N SER A 27 -2.77 -2.93 -21.37
CA SER A 27 -1.68 -3.89 -21.22
C SER A 27 -1.95 -4.75 -19.98
N ALA A 28 -2.01 -6.06 -20.20
CA ALA A 28 -2.35 -7.06 -19.20
C ALA A 28 -1.31 -7.07 -18.06
N ARG A 29 -1.56 -6.28 -17.00
CA ARG A 29 -0.78 -6.26 -15.74
C ARG A 29 -1.09 -7.47 -14.85
N ALA A 30 -1.15 -8.67 -15.41
CA ALA A 30 -1.47 -9.90 -14.68
C ALA A 30 -0.26 -10.43 -13.85
N ASN A 31 0.96 -10.03 -14.21
CA ASN A 31 2.18 -10.67 -13.71
C ASN A 31 2.85 -10.00 -12.49
N ASP A 32 2.32 -8.87 -11.99
CA ASP A 32 2.94 -8.10 -10.89
C ASP A 32 2.42 -8.47 -9.49
N VAL A 33 1.60 -9.51 -9.39
CA VAL A 33 1.03 -9.98 -8.12
C VAL A 33 1.75 -11.22 -7.63
N PRO A 34 2.04 -11.34 -6.32
CA PRO A 34 2.49 -12.62 -5.78
C PRO A 34 1.47 -13.72 -6.10
N PHE A 35 1.90 -14.72 -6.87
CA PHE A 35 1.10 -15.88 -7.29
C PHE A 35 -0.14 -15.56 -8.14
N GLY A 36 -0.22 -14.39 -8.78
CA GLY A 36 -1.32 -14.04 -9.69
C GLY A 36 -2.65 -13.68 -9.01
N ASN A 37 -2.69 -13.61 -7.67
CA ASN A 37 -3.88 -13.24 -6.90
C ASN A 37 -3.62 -11.96 -6.08
N LYS A 38 -4.51 -10.97 -6.21
CA LYS A 38 -4.37 -9.64 -5.60
C LYS A 38 -4.85 -9.58 -4.15
N LYS A 39 -5.59 -10.59 -3.69
CA LYS A 39 -6.22 -10.56 -2.37
C LYS A 39 -5.20 -10.85 -1.26
N GLY A 40 -5.11 -9.92 -0.31
CA GLY A 40 -4.25 -10.02 0.87
C GLY A 40 -5.03 -9.92 2.18
N LEU A 41 -4.36 -10.21 3.30
CA LEU A 41 -4.93 -10.08 4.64
C LEU A 41 -4.10 -9.11 5.49
N ALA A 42 -4.78 -8.09 6.01
CA ALA A 42 -4.29 -7.29 7.12
C ALA A 42 -4.76 -7.95 8.42
N TYR A 43 -3.87 -8.21 9.37
CA TYR A 43 -4.25 -8.97 10.57
C TYR A 43 -3.42 -8.58 11.79
N ASN A 44 -3.96 -8.83 12.99
CA ASN A 44 -3.23 -8.69 14.27
C ASN A 44 -2.98 -10.05 14.94
N ASP A 45 -3.83 -11.04 14.68
CA ASP A 45 -3.72 -12.40 15.22
C ASP A 45 -3.68 -13.41 14.06
N GLY A 46 -2.54 -14.08 13.87
CA GLY A 46 -2.35 -15.06 12.81
C GLY A 46 -3.32 -16.25 12.92
N ASN A 47 -3.79 -16.55 14.13
CA ASN A 47 -4.78 -17.60 14.36
C ASN A 47 -6.13 -17.27 13.72
N ALA A 48 -6.54 -16.00 13.75
CA ALA A 48 -7.82 -15.53 13.25
C ALA A 48 -7.94 -15.64 11.73
N ILE A 49 -6.82 -15.62 11.01
CA ILE A 49 -6.81 -15.68 9.54
C ILE A 49 -6.64 -17.10 8.98
N ARG A 50 -6.45 -18.12 9.82
CA ARG A 50 -6.33 -19.52 9.37
C ARG A 50 -7.53 -20.01 8.58
N ALA A 51 -8.75 -19.63 8.98
CA ALA A 51 -9.96 -20.00 8.25
C ALA A 51 -10.00 -19.46 6.80
N LEU A 52 -9.15 -18.47 6.48
CA LEU A 52 -9.04 -17.85 5.17
C LEU A 52 -7.94 -18.47 4.30
N SER A 53 -7.16 -19.45 4.76
CA SER A 53 -6.13 -20.13 3.98
C SER A 53 -6.70 -21.26 3.10
N ARG A 54 -7.78 -20.97 2.36
CA ARG A 54 -8.45 -21.91 1.45
C ARG A 54 -8.16 -21.57 -0.01
N PRO A 55 -8.23 -22.54 -0.94
CA PRO A 55 -8.08 -22.27 -2.38
C PRO A 55 -8.99 -21.12 -2.85
N GLY A 56 -8.47 -20.23 -3.70
CA GLY A 56 -9.19 -19.04 -4.20
C GLY A 56 -9.34 -17.88 -3.20
N SER A 57 -8.75 -17.98 -2.01
CA SER A 57 -8.73 -16.92 -1.00
C SER A 57 -7.52 -16.00 -1.15
N ALA A 58 -7.13 -15.30 -0.07
CA ALA A 58 -5.92 -14.48 -0.02
C ALA A 58 -4.65 -15.35 -0.10
N THR A 59 -3.60 -14.81 -0.71
CA THR A 59 -2.31 -15.52 -0.91
C THR A 59 -1.16 -14.90 -0.10
N TRP A 60 -1.34 -13.68 0.39
CA TRP A 60 -0.34 -12.95 1.15
C TRP A 60 -0.97 -12.25 2.37
N ALA A 61 -0.15 -11.96 3.38
CA ALA A 61 -0.62 -11.33 4.61
C ALA A 61 0.44 -10.38 5.20
N TYR A 62 -0.01 -9.39 5.97
CA TYR A 62 0.82 -8.46 6.72
C TYR A 62 0.14 -8.04 8.03
N ASN A 63 0.91 -7.63 9.03
CA ASN A 63 0.42 -7.26 10.37
C ASN A 63 1.03 -5.97 10.92
N TRP A 64 1.36 -5.03 10.03
CA TRP A 64 2.04 -3.76 10.36
C TRP A 64 3.44 -3.90 10.99
N GLY A 65 3.94 -5.12 11.16
CA GLY A 65 5.24 -5.41 11.76
C GLY A 65 6.22 -6.13 10.82
N PRO A 66 7.41 -6.47 11.35
CA PRO A 66 8.46 -7.17 10.62
C PRO A 66 8.34 -8.70 10.67
N ALA A 67 7.54 -9.24 11.60
CA ALA A 67 7.41 -10.66 11.88
C ALA A 67 5.98 -11.12 11.64
N LEU A 68 5.82 -12.31 11.08
CA LEU A 68 4.52 -12.83 10.66
C LEU A 68 4.34 -14.23 11.23
N ASP A 69 3.30 -14.36 12.03
CA ASP A 69 2.75 -15.56 12.69
C ASP A 69 1.61 -16.17 11.85
N ALA A 70 1.67 -16.02 10.53
CA ALA A 70 0.67 -16.50 9.58
C ALA A 70 1.28 -17.46 8.53
N PRO A 71 1.71 -18.66 8.93
CA PRO A 71 2.51 -19.55 8.08
C PRO A 71 1.78 -20.04 6.82
N ALA A 72 0.46 -19.91 6.76
CA ALA A 72 -0.36 -20.31 5.62
C ALA A 72 -0.38 -19.27 4.48
N PHE A 73 0.26 -18.11 4.65
CA PHE A 73 0.29 -17.02 3.68
C PHE A 73 1.72 -16.59 3.42
N GLN A 74 1.97 -16.03 2.22
CA GLN A 74 3.22 -15.31 2.01
C GLN A 74 3.24 -14.07 2.88
N GLY A 75 4.21 -14.03 3.77
CA GLY A 75 4.29 -12.97 4.74
C GLY A 75 5.05 -11.75 4.21
N ILE A 76 4.37 -10.60 4.10
CA ILE A 76 4.99 -9.34 3.66
C ILE A 76 5.30 -8.44 4.87
N PRO A 77 6.57 -8.25 5.25
CA PRO A 77 6.93 -7.41 6.38
C PRO A 77 6.80 -5.92 6.06
N MET A 78 6.73 -5.11 7.11
CA MET A 78 6.65 -3.65 7.03
C MET A 78 7.73 -2.97 7.85
N CYS A 79 8.35 -1.94 7.28
CA CYS A 79 8.97 -0.86 8.06
C CYS A 79 7.87 0.13 8.42
N TRP A 80 7.36 0.08 9.65
CA TRP A 80 6.17 0.85 10.02
C TRP A 80 6.43 2.36 10.06
N GLY A 81 7.60 2.77 10.55
CA GLY A 81 8.05 4.15 10.58
C GLY A 81 9.52 4.27 10.17
N ALA A 82 10.01 5.50 10.16
CA ALA A 82 11.43 5.79 9.91
C ALA A 82 12.29 5.45 11.13
N THR A 83 13.57 5.19 10.90
CA THR A 83 14.67 5.13 11.88
C THR A 83 14.32 4.52 13.24
N GLY A 84 14.72 3.26 13.46
CA GLY A 84 14.46 2.54 14.73
C GLY A 84 13.06 1.90 14.81
N GLU A 85 12.12 2.34 13.98
CA GLU A 85 10.79 1.74 13.84
C GLU A 85 10.68 0.73 12.69
N CYS A 86 11.83 0.42 12.09
CA CYS A 86 11.98 -0.70 11.19
C CYS A 86 12.95 -1.74 11.76
N ASN A 87 12.48 -2.95 12.01
CA ASN A 87 13.34 -4.09 12.35
C ASN A 87 14.06 -4.61 11.09
N ALA A 88 15.04 -3.86 10.62
CA ALA A 88 15.76 -4.16 9.39
C ALA A 88 16.41 -5.55 9.41
N ASN A 89 16.96 -5.98 10.54
CA ASN A 89 17.62 -7.28 10.66
C ASN A 89 16.61 -8.43 10.47
N GLY A 90 15.43 -8.35 11.10
CA GLY A 90 14.37 -9.34 10.92
C GLY A 90 13.86 -9.41 9.48
N ILE A 91 13.72 -8.26 8.82
CA ILE A 91 13.29 -8.18 7.42
C ILE A 91 14.36 -8.75 6.48
N MET A 92 15.64 -8.36 6.65
CA MET A 92 16.75 -8.91 5.85
C MET A 92 16.84 -10.44 6.00
N ALA A 93 16.71 -10.97 7.22
CA ALA A 93 16.73 -12.41 7.43
C ALA A 93 15.58 -13.14 6.71
N LYS A 94 14.40 -12.50 6.55
CA LYS A 94 13.30 -13.05 5.74
C LYS A 94 13.60 -13.03 4.25
N ILE A 95 14.19 -11.95 3.75
CA ILE A 95 14.61 -11.84 2.35
C ILE A 95 15.66 -12.90 2.04
N ASP A 96 16.68 -13.05 2.90
CA ASP A 96 17.77 -14.02 2.71
C ASP A 96 17.28 -15.48 2.68
N ARG A 97 16.21 -15.80 3.43
CA ARG A 97 15.56 -17.13 3.37
C ARG A 97 14.64 -17.33 2.17
N GLY A 98 14.35 -16.28 1.40
CA GLY A 98 13.38 -16.31 0.32
C GLY A 98 11.91 -16.27 0.81
N ASP A 99 11.66 -15.95 2.08
CA ASP A 99 10.31 -15.94 2.67
C ASP A 99 9.44 -14.83 2.07
N THR A 100 10.05 -13.74 1.62
CA THR A 100 9.33 -12.59 1.04
C THR A 100 10.08 -11.96 -0.13
N PRO A 101 9.38 -11.65 -1.25
CA PRO A 101 9.92 -10.85 -2.34
C PRO A 101 9.58 -9.36 -2.21
N TRP A 102 8.83 -8.96 -1.17
CA TRP A 102 8.35 -7.58 -0.99
C TRP A 102 8.60 -7.06 0.42
N VAL A 103 8.77 -5.75 0.53
CA VAL A 103 8.79 -5.02 1.80
C VAL A 103 7.86 -3.81 1.72
N LEU A 104 6.95 -3.68 2.69
CA LEU A 104 6.08 -2.53 2.84
C LEU A 104 6.82 -1.38 3.52
N GLY A 105 6.77 -0.19 2.93
CA GLY A 105 7.22 1.04 3.58
C GLY A 105 6.25 1.56 4.63
N TYR A 106 6.55 2.77 5.10
CA TYR A 106 5.93 3.43 6.25
C TYR A 106 4.39 3.39 6.24
N ASN A 107 3.81 3.27 7.43
CA ASN A 107 2.37 3.21 7.63
C ASN A 107 1.81 4.59 7.97
N GLU A 108 0.96 5.12 7.09
CA GLU A 108 0.29 6.42 7.24
C GLU A 108 1.20 7.49 7.83
N PRO A 109 2.33 7.81 7.14
CA PRO A 109 3.19 8.89 7.58
C PRO A 109 2.43 10.22 7.65
N ASP A 110 1.31 10.34 6.95
CA ASP A 110 0.42 11.49 6.94
C ASP A 110 -0.63 11.51 8.07
N MET A 111 -0.59 10.56 9.00
CA MET A 111 -1.48 10.46 10.16
C MET A 111 -0.68 10.45 11.47
N ASN A 112 -1.32 10.87 12.56
CA ASN A 112 -0.72 10.84 13.89
C ASN A 112 -0.58 9.42 14.43
N ARG A 113 0.36 9.24 15.38
CA ARG A 113 0.55 7.97 16.11
C ARG A 113 -0.68 7.52 16.87
N ASP A 114 -1.39 8.45 17.49
CA ASP A 114 -2.62 8.15 18.22
C ASP A 114 -3.77 7.72 17.29
N GLN A 115 -3.59 7.87 15.97
CA GLN A 115 -4.50 7.39 14.93
C GLN A 115 -3.99 6.14 14.19
N GLY A 116 -2.83 5.62 14.60
CA GLY A 116 -2.20 4.44 14.00
C GLY A 116 -1.23 4.73 12.85
N GLY A 117 -0.90 6.00 12.57
CA GLY A 117 0.11 6.40 11.59
C GLY A 117 1.50 6.65 12.20
N CYS A 118 2.54 6.69 11.38
CA CYS A 118 3.91 6.89 11.87
C CYS A 118 4.35 8.35 11.99
N ASN A 119 3.51 9.30 11.54
CA ASN A 119 3.67 10.75 11.68
C ASN A 119 5.02 11.27 11.17
N LEU A 120 5.20 11.32 9.85
CA LEU A 120 6.38 11.83 9.17
C LEU A 120 5.98 12.86 8.12
N ARG A 121 6.57 14.06 8.19
CA ARG A 121 6.48 15.03 7.09
C ARG A 121 7.11 14.45 5.81
N PRO A 122 6.67 14.86 4.62
CA PRO A 122 7.24 14.38 3.36
C PRO A 122 8.77 14.48 3.29
N SER A 123 9.34 15.60 3.79
CA SER A 123 10.80 15.81 3.82
C SER A 123 11.51 14.84 4.76
N GLN A 124 10.96 14.57 5.94
CA GLN A 124 11.53 13.63 6.91
C GLN A 124 11.50 12.20 6.38
N ALA A 125 10.38 11.80 5.78
CA ALA A 125 10.25 10.49 5.16
C ALA A 125 11.25 10.33 4.02
N TYR A 126 11.42 11.37 3.18
CA TYR A 126 12.39 11.38 2.09
C TYR A 126 13.82 11.21 2.60
N ASP A 127 14.25 12.03 3.57
CA ASP A 127 15.62 12.00 4.09
C ASP A 127 15.97 10.65 4.74
N ALA A 128 14.99 9.94 5.30
CA ALA A 128 15.19 8.61 5.90
C ALA A 128 15.08 7.45 4.90
N TRP A 129 14.30 7.59 3.81
CA TRP A 129 13.87 6.49 2.95
C TRP A 129 15.03 5.65 2.38
N GLY A 130 16.07 6.30 1.87
CA GLY A 130 17.22 5.59 1.29
C GLY A 130 17.91 4.68 2.30
N ASN A 131 18.14 5.19 3.52
CA ASN A 131 18.80 4.44 4.60
C ASN A 131 17.93 3.30 5.14
N ASP A 132 16.62 3.53 5.19
CA ASP A 132 15.68 2.58 5.76
C ASP A 132 15.28 1.48 4.78
N MET A 133 15.23 1.74 3.47
CA MET A 133 14.60 0.83 2.52
C MET A 133 15.55 0.26 1.46
N PHE A 134 16.54 1.00 0.97
CA PHE A 134 17.35 0.55 -0.18
C PHE A 134 18.19 -0.68 0.13
N LYS A 135 18.55 -0.91 1.39
CA LYS A 135 19.22 -2.14 1.84
C LYS A 135 18.41 -3.41 1.54
N PHE A 136 17.07 -3.35 1.53
CA PHE A 136 16.24 -4.51 1.14
C PHE A 136 16.23 -4.70 -0.37
N GLN A 137 16.18 -3.61 -1.14
CA GLN A 137 16.25 -3.67 -2.60
C GLN A 137 17.58 -4.22 -3.09
N GLN A 138 18.69 -3.82 -2.45
CA GLN A 138 20.03 -4.38 -2.71
C GLN A 138 20.11 -5.89 -2.46
N ARG A 139 19.22 -6.43 -1.62
CA ARG A 139 19.08 -7.88 -1.36
C ARG A 139 18.01 -8.56 -2.22
N GLY A 140 17.48 -7.87 -3.22
CA GLY A 140 16.54 -8.44 -4.21
C GLY A 140 15.06 -8.32 -3.85
N ALA A 141 14.70 -7.63 -2.76
CA ALA A 141 13.29 -7.36 -2.47
C ALA A 141 12.74 -6.19 -3.29
N ARG A 142 11.46 -6.25 -3.65
CA ARG A 142 10.72 -5.14 -4.23
C ARG A 142 10.16 -4.25 -3.12
N LEU A 143 10.22 -2.93 -3.32
CA LEU A 143 9.80 -1.94 -2.32
C LEU A 143 8.40 -1.42 -2.63
N VAL A 144 7.53 -1.44 -1.62
CA VAL A 144 6.25 -0.72 -1.67
C VAL A 144 6.40 0.60 -0.92
N CYS A 145 6.02 1.68 -1.57
CA CYS A 145 6.07 3.03 -1.01
C CYS A 145 5.25 3.18 0.29
N PRO A 146 5.48 4.28 1.05
CA PRO A 146 4.66 4.61 2.21
C PRO A 146 3.17 4.53 1.88
N ALA A 147 2.40 3.88 2.74
CA ALA A 147 0.94 3.84 2.62
C ALA A 147 0.37 5.11 3.20
N ILE A 148 -0.20 5.96 2.35
CA ILE A 148 -0.88 7.18 2.78
C ILE A 148 -2.36 6.92 3.10
N SER A 149 -2.96 7.78 3.91
CA SER A 149 -4.41 7.80 4.15
C SER A 149 -5.19 8.28 2.92
N SER A 150 -6.53 8.16 2.97
CA SER A 150 -7.44 8.77 1.99
C SER A 150 -7.78 10.24 2.29
N TYR A 151 -7.25 10.80 3.38
CA TYR A 151 -7.51 12.19 3.76
C TYR A 151 -6.58 13.11 2.96
N ASP A 152 -7.06 13.66 1.84
CA ASP A 152 -6.24 14.45 0.92
C ASP A 152 -6.38 15.96 1.17
N THR A 153 -5.41 16.56 1.85
CA THR A 153 -5.37 18.00 2.15
C THR A 153 -3.94 18.53 2.16
N ALA A 154 -3.78 19.84 1.93
CA ALA A 154 -2.49 20.53 2.03
C ALA A 154 -2.06 20.78 3.49
N ASN A 155 -3.02 20.86 4.42
CA ASN A 155 -2.76 21.01 5.84
C ASN A 155 -3.77 20.19 6.63
N SER A 156 -3.32 19.03 7.10
CA SER A 156 -4.10 18.08 7.87
C SER A 156 -4.33 18.58 9.27
N GLN A 157 -5.58 18.51 9.72
CA GLN A 157 -5.93 18.74 11.12
C GLN A 157 -5.31 17.71 12.07
N PHE A 158 -4.87 16.57 11.54
CA PHE A 158 -4.24 15.53 12.33
C PHE A 158 -2.77 15.89 12.58
N THR A 159 -2.01 16.12 11.52
CA THR A 159 -0.55 16.23 11.62
C THR A 159 0.01 17.64 11.47
N GLY A 160 -0.80 18.59 10.99
CA GLY A 160 -0.36 19.97 10.70
C GLY A 160 0.49 20.12 9.43
N TYR A 161 0.44 19.12 8.53
CA TYR A 161 1.06 19.17 7.21
C TYR A 161 0.21 18.38 6.20
N ALA A 162 0.64 18.32 4.93
CA ALA A 162 -0.12 17.65 3.89
C ALA A 162 -0.47 16.19 4.23
N SER A 163 -1.58 15.68 3.70
CA SER A 163 -1.96 14.28 3.84
C SER A 163 -2.49 13.69 2.54
N GLY A 164 -2.65 12.37 2.50
CA GLY A 164 -3.13 11.65 1.33
C GLY A 164 -2.27 11.85 0.10
N LEU A 165 -2.92 11.98 -1.05
CA LEU A 165 -2.26 12.09 -2.35
C LEU A 165 -1.36 13.34 -2.44
N THR A 166 -1.72 14.40 -1.72
CA THR A 166 -0.91 15.62 -1.59
C THR A 166 0.40 15.35 -0.85
N TRP A 167 0.38 14.59 0.27
CA TRP A 167 1.60 14.16 0.96
C TRP A 167 2.48 13.31 0.04
N LEU A 168 1.89 12.34 -0.66
CA LEU A 168 2.61 11.44 -1.54
C LEU A 168 3.31 12.19 -2.68
N ARG A 169 2.63 13.17 -3.28
CA ARG A 169 3.24 14.02 -4.32
C ARG A 169 4.43 14.79 -3.76
N GLN A 170 4.31 15.38 -2.57
CA GLN A 170 5.40 16.13 -1.94
C GLN A 170 6.60 15.23 -1.61
N PHE A 171 6.36 14.00 -1.15
CA PHE A 171 7.40 13.02 -0.88
C PHE A 171 8.12 12.59 -2.18
N ALA A 172 7.35 12.23 -3.21
CA ALA A 172 7.89 11.76 -4.49
C ALA A 172 8.69 12.82 -5.27
N TYR A 173 8.37 14.11 -5.08
CA TYR A 173 9.04 15.22 -5.78
C TYR A 173 9.90 16.09 -4.84
N TYR A 174 10.17 15.63 -3.62
CA TYR A 174 10.99 16.41 -2.70
C TYR A 174 12.38 16.67 -3.32
N ARG A 175 12.89 17.89 -3.12
CA ARG A 175 14.12 18.41 -3.76
C ARG A 175 14.18 18.29 -5.29
N ASN A 176 13.02 18.18 -5.96
CA ASN A 176 12.92 17.93 -7.40
C ASN A 176 13.65 16.64 -7.85
N ASN A 177 13.77 15.64 -6.96
CA ASN A 177 14.48 14.40 -7.24
C ASN A 177 13.56 13.16 -7.15
N PRO A 178 12.82 12.84 -8.22
CA PRO A 178 11.94 11.68 -8.25
C PRO A 178 12.68 10.33 -8.27
N TRP A 179 14.00 10.33 -8.41
CA TRP A 179 14.80 9.09 -8.48
C TRP A 179 15.09 8.48 -7.11
N GLU A 180 14.94 9.25 -6.02
CA GLU A 180 15.06 8.75 -4.64
C GLU A 180 13.78 8.07 -4.14
N PHE A 181 12.65 8.25 -4.86
CA PHE A 181 11.36 7.60 -4.59
C PHE A 181 11.34 6.08 -4.91
N ARG A 182 12.49 5.41 -5.17
CA ARG A 182 12.60 4.04 -5.74
C ARG A 182 11.61 3.02 -5.13
N CYS A 183 10.44 2.92 -5.72
CA CYS A 183 9.37 2.00 -5.33
C CYS A 183 8.92 1.21 -6.55
N ASP A 184 8.66 -0.06 -6.32
CA ASP A 184 8.08 -0.97 -7.30
C ASP A 184 6.56 -0.87 -7.33
N ALA A 185 5.95 -0.35 -6.25
CA ALA A 185 4.52 -0.08 -6.16
C ALA A 185 4.16 0.96 -5.09
N GLN A 186 2.96 1.52 -5.20
CA GLN A 186 2.35 2.42 -4.24
C GLN A 186 1.35 1.68 -3.35
N ALA A 187 1.36 1.96 -2.04
CA ALA A 187 0.28 1.53 -1.15
C ALA A 187 -0.66 2.70 -0.82
N LEU A 188 -1.95 2.42 -0.71
CA LEU A 188 -2.96 3.41 -0.30
C LEU A 188 -3.90 2.81 0.74
N HIS A 189 -4.39 3.64 1.65
CA HIS A 189 -5.54 3.34 2.49
C HIS A 189 -6.74 4.15 2.06
N TRP A 190 -7.90 3.52 2.11
CA TRP A 190 -9.16 4.21 1.91
C TRP A 190 -10.15 3.73 2.96
N TYR A 191 -10.71 4.64 3.74
CA TYR A 191 -11.75 4.33 4.71
C TYR A 191 -13.05 4.98 4.27
N GLY A 192 -14.14 4.22 4.34
CA GLY A 192 -15.45 4.70 3.97
C GLY A 192 -15.92 5.87 4.81
N VAL A 193 -16.84 6.63 4.23
CA VAL A 193 -17.52 7.74 4.90
C VAL A 193 -18.73 7.20 5.66
N GLU A 194 -18.81 7.49 6.95
CA GLU A 194 -19.94 7.08 7.78
C GLU A 194 -21.28 7.59 7.22
N GLY A 195 -22.33 6.77 7.35
CA GLY A 195 -23.67 7.12 6.87
C GLY A 195 -23.88 7.05 5.35
N ARG A 196 -22.88 6.65 4.57
CA ARG A 196 -23.03 6.44 3.11
C ARG A 196 -23.46 5.01 2.78
N SER A 197 -24.23 4.88 1.69
CA SER A 197 -24.62 3.56 1.18
C SER A 197 -23.40 2.80 0.64
N GLY A 198 -23.45 1.47 0.64
CA GLY A 198 -22.35 0.67 0.07
C GLY A 198 -22.06 0.98 -1.40
N ARG A 199 -23.08 1.40 -2.17
CA ARG A 199 -22.92 1.85 -3.55
C ARG A 199 -22.14 3.16 -3.63
N ASP A 200 -22.47 4.13 -2.78
CA ASP A 200 -21.76 5.43 -2.75
C ASP A 200 -20.32 5.27 -2.27
N GLN A 201 -20.09 4.42 -1.26
CA GLN A 201 -18.75 4.05 -0.80
C GLN A 201 -17.91 3.48 -1.94
N ALA A 202 -18.48 2.56 -2.73
CA ALA A 202 -17.78 1.99 -3.88
C ALA A 202 -17.44 3.04 -4.95
N TYR A 203 -18.35 3.99 -5.23
CA TYR A 203 -18.06 5.08 -6.16
C TYR A 203 -16.95 6.01 -5.64
N LEU A 204 -17.00 6.39 -4.36
CA LEU A 204 -15.98 7.24 -3.73
C LEU A 204 -14.60 6.56 -3.71
N PHE A 205 -14.56 5.25 -3.46
CA PHE A 205 -13.34 4.47 -3.55
C PHE A 205 -12.78 4.44 -4.98
N ILE A 206 -13.62 4.11 -5.98
CA ILE A 206 -13.19 4.07 -7.38
C ILE A 206 -12.66 5.44 -7.82
N ASP A 207 -13.34 6.52 -7.44
CA ASP A 207 -12.92 7.88 -7.74
C ASP A 207 -11.56 8.20 -7.10
N TYR A 208 -11.36 7.88 -5.82
CA TYR A 208 -10.05 8.04 -5.15
C TYR A 208 -8.94 7.26 -5.87
N MET A 209 -9.19 6.02 -6.26
CA MET A 209 -8.22 5.21 -7.01
C MET A 209 -7.91 5.80 -8.39
N ASN A 210 -8.91 6.34 -9.08
CA ASN A 210 -8.71 7.02 -10.37
C ASN A 210 -7.86 8.28 -10.21
N ARG A 211 -8.11 9.09 -9.17
CA ARG A 211 -7.26 10.25 -8.83
C ARG A 211 -5.82 9.82 -8.55
N ALA A 212 -5.62 8.75 -7.78
CA ALA A 212 -4.29 8.24 -7.48
C ALA A 212 -3.54 7.78 -8.74
N HIS A 213 -4.22 7.11 -9.68
CA HIS A 213 -3.65 6.76 -10.99
C HIS A 213 -3.33 7.98 -11.86
N ALA A 214 -4.15 9.04 -11.78
CA ALA A 214 -4.00 10.24 -12.60
C ALA A 214 -2.84 11.16 -12.16
N LEU A 215 -2.25 10.95 -10.98
CA LEU A 215 -1.17 11.78 -10.44
C LEU A 215 0.11 11.81 -11.30
N GLY A 216 0.22 11.00 -12.35
CA GLY A 216 1.34 11.05 -13.30
C GLY A 216 2.72 10.73 -12.71
N SER A 217 2.77 10.29 -11.46
CA SER A 217 3.98 9.94 -10.70
C SER A 217 4.58 8.62 -11.24
N PRO A 218 5.88 8.33 -11.07
CA PRO A 218 6.55 7.06 -11.46
C PRO A 218 5.97 5.76 -10.86
N ILE A 219 4.77 5.79 -10.29
CA ILE A 219 4.03 4.70 -9.68
C ILE A 219 3.61 3.69 -10.75
N ARG A 220 4.38 2.60 -10.88
CA ARG A 220 4.14 1.55 -11.88
C ARG A 220 3.00 0.59 -11.48
N SER A 221 2.65 0.50 -10.20
CA SER A 221 1.57 -0.36 -9.67
C SER A 221 0.97 0.21 -8.37
N ILE A 222 -0.32 -0.02 -8.10
CA ILE A 222 -0.99 0.38 -6.84
C ILE A 222 -1.53 -0.86 -6.11
N TYR A 223 -1.17 -1.00 -4.84
CA TYR A 223 -1.74 -1.93 -3.88
C TYR A 223 -2.70 -1.18 -2.94
N GLY A 224 -3.97 -1.56 -2.91
CA GLY A 224 -4.83 -1.20 -1.78
C GLY A 224 -4.33 -1.96 -0.55
N ARG A 225 -4.08 -1.27 0.57
CA ARG A 225 -3.51 -1.88 1.79
C ARG A 225 -4.56 -2.03 2.90
N ALA A 226 -5.52 -1.11 3.02
CA ALA A 226 -6.63 -1.20 3.98
C ALA A 226 -7.89 -0.54 3.40
N PHE A 227 -9.04 -1.21 3.56
CA PHE A 227 -10.35 -0.61 3.37
C PHE A 227 -11.39 -1.14 4.35
N ALA A 228 -12.36 -0.28 4.65
CA ALA A 228 -13.47 -0.53 5.56
C ALA A 228 -14.71 0.22 5.10
#